data_AF-H6LHW6-F1
#
_entry.id   AF-H6LHW6-F1
#
_cell.length_a   1.000
_cell.length_b   1.000
_cell.length_c   1.000
_cell.angle_alpha   90.00
_cell.angle_beta   90.00
_cell.angle_gamma   90.00
#
_symmetry.space_group_name_H-M   'P 1'
#
loop_
_entity.id
_entity.type
_entity.pdbx_description
1 polymer ?
#
loop_
_entity_poly.entity_id
_entity_poly.type
_entity_poly.pdbx_seq_one_letter_code
_entity_poly.pdbx_strand_id
1 'polypeptide(L)'
;MNHIQEKMEKEVVSLIFREYPDLRDQINKARVIDREFTGVGFFTNYHNDDILWEEEMIISDVGAILNNNIEVGFVFFIREEGARFLECYMYGDPFPDQIESYEVFIYEKFPGDVYKVPKK
;
A
#
# COMPACT_ATOMS: atom_id res chain seq x y z
N MET A 1 5.80 18.41 -0.75
CA MET A 1 5.75 16.94 -0.70
C MET A 1 5.75 16.54 0.77
N ASN A 2 4.73 15.83 1.25
CA ASN A 2 4.67 15.44 2.65
C ASN A 2 5.64 14.27 2.89
N HIS A 3 6.83 14.56 3.42
CA HIS A 3 7.87 13.55 3.69
C HIS A 3 7.43 12.44 4.65
N ILE A 4 6.38 12.65 5.44
CA ILE A 4 5.86 11.65 6.38
C ILE A 4 5.07 10.58 5.62
N GLN A 5 4.19 10.99 4.70
CA GLN A 5 3.43 10.06 3.87
C GLN A 5 4.36 9.14 3.06
N GLU A 6 5.38 9.68 2.40
CA GLU A 6 6.31 8.88 1.61
C GLU A 6 7.09 7.86 2.46
N LYS A 7 7.48 8.24 3.68
CA LYS A 7 8.14 7.32 4.62
C LYS A 7 7.20 6.19 5.05
N MET A 8 5.96 6.53 5.41
CA MET A 8 4.94 5.57 5.78
C MET A 8 4.67 4.59 4.63
N GLU A 9 4.47 5.07 3.40
CA GLU A 9 4.24 4.21 2.23
C GLU A 9 5.39 3.22 2.01
N LYS A 10 6.64 3.66 2.14
CA LYS A 10 7.83 2.78 2.02
C LYS A 10 7.91 1.74 3.14
N GLU A 11 7.51 2.11 4.35
CA GLU A 11 7.48 1.19 5.49
C GLU A 11 6.36 0.15 5.33
N VAL A 12 5.18 0.58 4.90
CA VAL A 12 4.06 -0.29 4.54
C VAL A 12 4.45 -1.27 3.44
N VAL A 13 5.04 -0.81 2.33
CA VAL A 13 5.54 -1.68 1.25
C VAL A 13 6.56 -2.68 1.79
N SER A 14 7.43 -2.24 2.70
CA SER A 14 8.44 -3.11 3.30
C SER A 14 7.85 -4.25 4.12
N LEU A 15 6.73 -4.01 4.80
CA LEU A 15 6.01 -5.03 5.56
C LEU A 15 5.12 -5.92 4.67
N ILE A 16 4.43 -5.34 3.69
CA ILE A 16 3.60 -6.08 2.71
C ILE A 16 4.45 -7.12 1.98
N PHE A 17 5.63 -6.72 1.51
CA PHE A 17 6.52 -7.59 0.72
C PHE A 17 7.70 -8.15 1.52
N ARG A 18 7.55 -8.33 2.85
CA ARG A 18 8.60 -8.88 3.71
C ARG A 18 9.11 -10.27 3.27
N GLU A 19 8.23 -11.08 2.71
CA GLU A 19 8.55 -12.42 2.16
C GLU A 19 9.04 -12.38 0.69
N TYR A 20 9.03 -11.20 0.05
CA TYR A 20 9.43 -10.98 -1.35
C TYR A 20 10.47 -9.85 -1.44
N PRO A 21 11.69 -10.04 -0.92
CA PRO A 21 12.67 -8.96 -0.79
C PRO A 21 13.05 -8.28 -2.11
N ASP A 22 13.13 -9.03 -3.21
CA ASP A 22 13.44 -8.46 -4.52
C ASP A 22 12.32 -7.56 -5.05
N LEU A 23 11.06 -7.97 -4.86
CA LEU A 23 9.89 -7.21 -5.26
C LEU A 23 9.70 -5.97 -4.38
N ARG A 24 9.92 -6.12 -3.07
CA ARG A 24 9.95 -5.01 -2.11
C ARG A 24 10.94 -3.94 -2.54
N ASP A 25 12.16 -4.34 -2.90
CA ASP A 25 13.23 -3.42 -3.27
C ASP A 25 12.94 -2.73 -4.62
N GLN A 26 12.27 -3.41 -5.55
CA GLN A 26 11.76 -2.81 -6.79
C GLN A 26 10.73 -1.72 -6.49
N ILE A 27 9.68 -2.04 -5.73
CA ILE A 27 8.58 -1.11 -5.43
C ILE A 27 9.09 0.11 -4.65
N ASN A 28 9.97 -0.07 -3.66
CA ASN A 28 10.54 1.03 -2.88
C ASN A 28 11.41 2.01 -3.71
N LYS A 29 11.92 1.57 -4.87
CA LYS A 29 12.70 2.37 -5.82
C LYS A 29 11.87 2.82 -7.03
N ALA A 30 10.67 2.27 -7.20
CA ALA A 30 9.80 2.56 -8.32
C ALA A 30 9.38 4.03 -8.31
N ARG A 31 9.29 4.61 -9.51
CA ARG A 31 8.78 5.96 -9.70
C ARG A 31 7.30 5.97 -9.38
N VAL A 32 6.88 6.92 -8.56
CA VAL A 32 5.47 7.22 -8.34
C VAL A 32 4.99 8.12 -9.48
N ILE A 33 3.96 7.67 -10.20
CA ILE A 33 3.32 8.44 -11.28
C ILE A 33 2.48 9.56 -10.66
N ASP A 34 1.58 9.19 -9.75
CA ASP A 34 0.72 10.13 -9.04
C ASP A 34 0.25 9.55 -7.70
N ARG A 35 -0.44 10.42 -6.94
CA ARG A 35 -1.21 10.06 -5.76
C ARG A 35 -2.60 10.66 -5.88
N GLU A 36 -3.62 9.84 -5.78
CA GLU A 36 -5.03 10.24 -5.88
C GLU A 36 -5.71 10.14 -4.52
N PHE A 37 -6.18 11.26 -3.97
CA PHE A 37 -6.92 11.29 -2.71
C PHE A 37 -8.42 11.15 -2.98
N THR A 38 -9.07 10.21 -2.30
CA THR A 38 -10.51 9.92 -2.50
C THR A 38 -11.39 10.50 -1.40
N GLY A 39 -10.80 11.16 -0.40
CA GLY A 39 -11.47 11.62 0.83
C GLY A 39 -11.65 10.51 1.88
N VAL A 40 -11.70 9.25 1.44
CA VAL A 40 -11.74 8.06 2.31
C VAL A 40 -10.41 7.29 2.36
N GLY A 41 -9.36 7.87 1.79
CA GLY A 41 -8.07 7.24 1.60
C GLY A 41 -7.29 7.85 0.45
N PHE A 42 -6.34 7.08 -0.10
CA PHE A 42 -5.61 7.46 -1.29
C PHE A 42 -5.11 6.25 -2.09
N PHE A 43 -4.78 6.49 -3.35
CA PHE A 43 -4.01 5.57 -4.20
C PHE A 43 -2.64 6.17 -4.48
N THR A 44 -1.60 5.33 -4.44
CA THR A 44 -0.26 5.66 -4.95
C THR A 44 0.03 4.77 -6.14
N ASN A 45 0.07 5.35 -7.34
CA ASN A 45 0.31 4.61 -8.58
C ASN A 45 1.80 4.59 -8.92
N TYR A 46 2.33 3.40 -9.19
CA TYR A 46 3.73 3.19 -9.54
C TYR A 46 3.91 2.96 -11.04
N HIS A 47 5.08 3.33 -11.54
CA HIS A 47 5.45 3.07 -12.93
C HIS A 47 5.68 1.57 -13.17
N ASN A 48 5.02 1.03 -14.20
CA ASN A 48 5.01 -0.40 -14.49
C ASN A 48 6.40 -0.96 -14.77
N ASP A 49 7.20 -0.25 -15.56
CA ASP A 49 8.54 -0.70 -15.96
C ASP A 49 9.50 -0.87 -14.76
N ASP A 50 9.15 -0.32 -13.59
CA ASP A 50 9.99 -0.41 -12.39
C ASP A 50 9.63 -1.64 -11.52
N ILE A 51 8.52 -2.32 -11.80
CA ILE A 51 8.00 -3.48 -11.06
C ILE A 51 7.79 -4.64 -12.03
N LEU A 52 8.78 -5.53 -12.12
CA LEU A 52 8.87 -6.58 -13.14
C LEU A 52 8.04 -7.84 -12.83
N TRP A 53 7.16 -7.78 -11.83
CA TRP A 53 6.32 -8.90 -11.45
C TRP A 53 5.14 -9.05 -12.42
N GLU A 54 5.00 -10.25 -12.99
CA GLU A 54 4.03 -10.53 -14.06
C GLU A 54 2.73 -11.20 -13.56
N GLU A 55 2.75 -11.85 -12.40
CA GLU A 55 1.55 -12.53 -11.87
C GLU A 55 0.66 -11.57 -11.09
N GLU A 56 -0.67 -11.75 -11.19
CA GLU A 56 -1.59 -10.98 -10.35
C GLU A 56 -1.33 -11.25 -8.87
N MET A 57 -1.27 -10.19 -8.08
CA MET A 57 -1.01 -10.26 -6.66
C MET A 57 -1.79 -9.18 -5.92
N ILE A 58 -2.47 -9.60 -4.85
CA ILE A 58 -3.15 -8.71 -3.93
C ILE A 58 -2.71 -9.09 -2.52
N ILE A 59 -2.12 -8.16 -1.79
CA ILE A 59 -1.71 -8.36 -0.40
C ILE A 59 -2.30 -7.23 0.43
N SER A 60 -3.00 -7.60 1.50
CA SER A 60 -3.69 -6.69 2.42
C SER A 60 -3.51 -7.21 3.83
N ASP A 61 -2.29 -7.16 4.38
CA ASP A 61 -2.00 -7.60 5.75
C ASP A 61 -1.41 -6.52 6.68
N VAL A 62 -1.39 -5.26 6.22
CA VAL A 62 -0.74 -4.13 6.88
C VAL A 62 -1.71 -2.98 7.11
N GLY A 63 -1.60 -2.35 8.28
CA GLY A 63 -2.33 -1.14 8.68
C GLY A 63 -1.42 -0.10 9.30
N ALA A 64 -1.96 1.08 9.58
CA ALA A 64 -1.27 2.09 10.38
C ALA A 64 -2.23 2.89 11.27
N ILE A 65 -1.72 3.39 12.39
CA ILE A 65 -2.38 4.40 13.21
C ILE A 65 -1.81 5.77 12.86
N LEU A 66 -2.61 6.64 12.28
CA LEU A 66 -2.26 8.03 11.95
C LEU A 66 -2.67 8.95 13.09
N ASN A 67 -1.82 9.93 13.40
CA ASN A 67 -2.09 10.98 14.39
C ASN A 67 -2.57 10.44 15.76
N ASN A 68 -2.13 9.22 16.10
CA ASN A 68 -2.43 8.46 17.32
C ASN A 68 -3.88 7.95 17.48
N ASN A 69 -4.77 8.15 16.52
CA ASN A 69 -6.19 7.78 16.68
C ASN A 69 -6.93 7.32 15.41
N ILE A 70 -6.36 7.53 14.22
CA ILE A 70 -7.03 7.16 12.96
C ILE A 70 -6.40 5.87 12.45
N GLU A 71 -7.14 4.77 12.49
CA GLU A 71 -6.70 3.50 11.90
C GLU A 71 -6.99 3.48 10.40
N VAL A 72 -5.96 3.13 9.62
CA VAL A 72 -6.04 2.94 8.17
C VAL A 72 -5.51 1.57 7.78
N GLY A 73 -6.11 0.97 6.75
CA GLY A 73 -5.65 -0.26 6.14
C GLY A 73 -4.92 0.02 4.83
N PHE A 74 -4.08 -0.94 4.41
CA PHE A 74 -3.38 -0.88 3.13
C PHE A 74 -3.57 -2.14 2.31
N VAL A 75 -3.72 -1.96 1.01
CA VAL A 75 -3.71 -3.06 0.02
C VAL A 75 -2.75 -2.72 -1.10
N PHE A 76 -1.87 -3.64 -1.46
CA PHE A 76 -1.08 -3.50 -2.68
C PHE A 76 -1.64 -4.38 -3.79
N PHE A 77 -1.79 -3.81 -4.97
CA PHE A 77 -2.27 -4.51 -6.16
C PHE A 77 -1.17 -4.56 -7.22
N ILE A 78 -0.96 -5.75 -7.77
CA ILE A 78 -0.28 -5.98 -9.05
C ILE A 78 -1.30 -6.65 -9.97
N ARG A 79 -1.64 -5.99 -11.08
CA ARG A 79 -2.63 -6.46 -12.06
C ARG A 79 -1.96 -6.79 -13.38
N GLU A 80 -2.45 -7.82 -14.07
CA GLU A 80 -1.94 -8.26 -15.36
C GLU A 80 -1.99 -7.13 -16.42
N GLU A 81 -3.07 -6.33 -16.41
CA GLU A 81 -3.33 -5.31 -17.42
C GLU A 81 -2.52 -4.01 -17.30
N GLY A 82 -1.61 -3.87 -16.33
CA GLY A 82 -0.84 -2.63 -16.26
C GLY A 82 -0.93 -1.84 -14.97
N ALA A 83 -1.63 -2.27 -13.92
CA ALA A 83 -1.76 -1.44 -12.72
C ALA A 83 -0.89 -1.99 -11.58
N ARG A 84 -0.04 -1.13 -11.00
CA ARG A 84 0.66 -1.37 -9.74
C ARG A 84 0.41 -0.20 -8.82
N PHE A 85 -0.30 -0.44 -7.73
CA PHE A 85 -0.68 0.64 -6.83
C PHE A 85 -0.85 0.17 -5.39
N LEU A 86 -0.55 1.08 -4.47
CA LEU A 86 -0.86 0.97 -3.06
C LEU A 86 -2.17 1.75 -2.81
N GLU A 87 -3.17 1.07 -2.29
CA GLU A 87 -4.38 1.66 -1.73
C GLU A 87 -4.21 1.83 -0.22
N CYS A 88 -4.56 3.02 0.27
CA CYS A 88 -4.83 3.27 1.68
C CYS A 88 -6.32 3.53 1.83
N TYR A 89 -6.98 2.84 2.75
CA TYR A 89 -8.41 2.97 2.99
C TYR A 89 -8.68 3.11 4.49
N MET A 90 -9.81 3.72 4.84
CA MET A 90 -10.24 3.87 6.23
C MET A 90 -11.47 3.03 6.54
N TYR A 91 -11.68 2.78 7.83
CA TYR A 91 -12.81 2.01 8.34
C TYR A 91 -14.04 2.85 8.72
N GLY A 92 -13.97 4.19 8.67
CA GLY A 92 -15.15 5.03 8.90
C GLY A 92 -14.92 6.53 9.06
N ASP A 93 -13.78 6.95 9.63
CA ASP A 93 -13.44 8.38 9.80
C ASP A 93 -12.93 8.99 8.48
N PRO A 94 -12.95 10.33 8.31
CA PRO A 94 -12.36 11.02 7.16
C PRO A 94 -10.82 11.01 7.21
N PHE A 95 -10.19 11.07 6.04
CA PHE A 95 -8.72 11.01 5.95
C PHE A 95 -8.17 12.32 6.50
N PRO A 96 -7.13 12.30 7.35
CA PRO A 96 -6.63 13.53 7.92
C PRO A 96 -6.04 14.43 6.83
N ASP A 97 -6.35 15.73 6.88
CA ASP A 97 -5.78 16.73 5.95
C ASP A 97 -4.24 16.74 6.00
N GLN A 98 -3.66 16.37 7.16
CA GLN A 98 -2.23 16.26 7.37
C GLN A 98 -1.89 15.06 8.28
N ILE A 99 -0.88 14.29 7.86
CA ILE A 99 -0.25 13.24 8.67
C ILE A 99 0.91 13.89 9.45
N GLU A 100 0.81 13.90 10.78
CA GLU A 100 1.84 14.40 11.71
C GLU A 100 2.64 13.26 12.34
N SER A 101 1.99 12.13 12.60
CA SER A 101 2.61 10.89 13.09
C SER A 101 1.96 9.67 12.46
N TYR A 102 2.71 8.57 12.42
CA TYR A 102 2.19 7.26 12.01
C TYR A 102 2.87 6.14 12.80
N GLU A 103 2.17 5.03 12.99
CA GLU A 103 2.69 3.76 13.50
C GLU A 103 2.18 2.63 12.62
N VAL A 104 3.06 1.86 11.97
CA VAL A 104 2.69 0.78 11.05
C VAL A 104 2.67 -0.56 11.79
N PHE A 105 1.69 -1.41 11.48
CA PHE A 105 1.58 -2.75 12.07
C PHE A 105 1.08 -3.78 11.06
N ILE A 106 1.39 -5.06 11.33
CA ILE A 106 0.85 -6.21 10.59
C ILE A 106 -0.33 -6.76 11.39
N TYR A 107 -1.44 -7.09 10.75
CA TYR A 107 -2.52 -7.77 11.47
C TYR A 107 -2.16 -9.25 11.63
N GLU A 108 -2.19 -9.76 12.87
CA GLU A 108 -1.88 -11.16 13.19
C GLU A 108 -2.89 -12.14 12.57
N LYS A 109 -4.12 -11.68 12.29
CA LYS A 109 -5.17 -12.39 11.56
C LYS A 109 -5.96 -11.39 10.72
N PHE A 110 -5.58 -11.23 9.45
CA PHE A 110 -6.42 -10.51 8.50
C PHE A 110 -7.57 -11.43 8.04
N PRO A 111 -8.83 -10.97 7.99
CA PRO A 111 -9.95 -11.77 7.49
C PRO A 111 -9.95 -11.95 5.95
N GLY A 112 -8.97 -11.38 5.23
CA GLY A 112 -8.81 -11.50 3.79
C GLY A 112 -7.47 -12.15 3.46
N ASP A 113 -7.49 -13.46 3.19
CA ASP A 113 -6.32 -14.23 2.76
C ASP A 113 -5.62 -13.59 1.54
N VAL A 114 -4.32 -13.86 1.35
CA VAL A 114 -3.59 -13.55 0.11
C VAL A 114 -4.31 -14.23 -1.06
N TYR A 115 -5.06 -13.46 -1.84
CA TYR A 115 -5.75 -14.00 -3.01
C TYR A 115 -4.75 -14.09 -4.17
N LYS A 116 -4.28 -15.30 -4.47
CA LYS A 116 -3.85 -15.62 -5.84
C LYS A 116 -5.12 -15.61 -6.69
N VAL A 117 -5.30 -14.58 -7.53
CA VAL A 117 -6.43 -14.53 -8.44
C VAL A 117 -6.27 -15.69 -9.44
N PRO A 118 -7.21 -16.64 -9.50
CA PRO A 118 -7.10 -17.73 -10.47
C PRO A 118 -7.27 -17.15 -11.88
N LYS A 119 -6.32 -17.48 -12.78
CA LYS A 119 -6.42 -17.16 -14.21
C LYS A 119 -7.73 -17.74 -14.76
N LYS A 120 -8.52 -16.91 -15.45
CA LYS A 120 -9.73 -17.34 -16.17
C LYS A 120 -9.40 -18.17 -17.40
#